data_AF-A0A2K8T7L1-F1
#
_entry.id   AF-A0A2K8T7L1-F1
#
_cell.length_a   1.000
_cell.length_b   1.000
_cell.length_c   1.000
_cell.angle_alpha   90.00
_cell.angle_beta   90.00
_cell.angle_gamma   90.00
#
_symmetry.space_group_name_H-M   'P 1'
#
loop_
_entity.id
_entity.type
_entity.pdbx_description
1 polymer ?
#
loop_
_entity_poly.entity_id
_entity_poly.type
_entity_poly.pdbx_seq_one_letter_code
_entity_poly.pdbx_strand_id
1 'polypeptide(L)' 'MKFYTTSIPQALPSWATLVSNKAGLIEVEINDKSPGFHSIIEELSTEIQPGIIGIKAGDLCQRLSIEMVDTNEEN' A
#
# COMPACT_ATOMS: atom_id res chain seq x y z
N MET A 1 -8.52 -1.01 -6.45
CA MET A 1 -7.40 -1.95 -6.14
C MET A 1 -7.62 -2.65 -4.79
N LYS A 2 -7.05 -3.83 -4.53
CA LYS A 2 -7.13 -4.53 -3.23
C LYS A 2 -5.75 -4.92 -2.72
N PHE A 3 -5.54 -4.84 -1.41
CA PHE A 3 -4.30 -5.24 -0.73
C PHE A 3 -4.60 -6.11 0.48
N TYR A 4 -3.64 -6.99 0.80
CA TYR A 4 -3.67 -7.82 2.00
C TYR A 4 -2.50 -7.44 2.89
N THR A 5 -2.75 -7.24 4.18
CA THR A 5 -1.75 -6.84 5.17
C THR A 5 -2.01 -7.53 6.50
N THR A 6 -1.01 -7.64 7.36
CA THR A 6 -1.14 -8.15 8.72
C THR A 6 -1.44 -7.04 9.73
N SER A 7 -1.18 -5.79 9.37
CA SER A 7 -1.41 -4.61 10.22
C SER A 7 -1.92 -3.42 9.39
N ILE A 8 -2.73 -2.57 10.03
CA ILE A 8 -3.19 -1.30 9.47
C ILE A 8 -3.11 -0.22 10.56
N PRO A 9 -2.93 1.06 10.19
CA PRO A 9 -3.05 2.15 11.14
C PRO A 9 -4.45 2.22 11.76
N GLN A 10 -4.56 2.85 12.93
CA GLN A 10 -5.83 3.01 13.66
C GLN A 10 -6.92 3.70 12.82
N ALA A 11 -6.51 4.58 11.89
CA ALA A 11 -7.39 5.22 10.93
C ALA A 11 -6.83 5.04 9.52
N LEU A 12 -7.65 4.48 8.63
CA LEU A 12 -7.34 4.40 7.21
C LEU A 12 -7.60 5.75 6.52
N PRO A 13 -6.86 6.09 5.46
CA PRO A 13 -7.21 7.21 4.60
C PRO A 13 -8.64 7.09 4.05
N SER A 14 -9.29 8.21 3.75
CA SER A 14 -10.69 8.23 3.27
C SER A 14 -10.94 7.48 1.96
N TRP A 15 -9.88 7.12 1.24
CA TRP A 15 -9.90 6.36 0.00
C TRP A 15 -9.58 4.87 0.19
N ALA A 16 -9.42 4.42 1.43
CA ALA A 16 -9.16 3.04 1.80
C ALA A 16 -10.25 2.53 2.76
N THR A 17 -10.72 1.30 2.53
CA THR A 17 -11.78 0.67 3.33
C THR A 17 -11.33 -0.71 3.76
N LEU A 18 -11.49 -1.03 5.05
CA LEU A 18 -11.32 -2.40 5.54
C LEU A 18 -12.51 -3.25 5.06
N VAL A 19 -12.21 -4.29 4.29
CA VAL A 19 -13.22 -5.22 3.74
C VAL A 19 -13.37 -6.43 4.64
N SER A 20 -12.25 -6.99 5.11
CA SER A 20 -12.26 -8.15 6.01
C SER A 20 -11.04 -8.19 6.91
N ASN A 21 -11.18 -8.85 8.06
CA ASN A 21 -10.07 -9.21 8.95
C ASN A 21 -10.30 -10.66 9.40
N LYS A 22 -9.53 -11.59 8.84
CA LYS A 22 -9.66 -13.03 9.13
C LYS A 22 -8.27 -13.64 9.32
N ALA A 23 -8.12 -14.41 10.40
CA ALA A 23 -6.90 -15.17 10.69
C ALA A 23 -5.60 -14.33 10.64
N GLY A 24 -5.66 -13.07 11.06
CA GLY A 24 -4.51 -12.15 11.04
C GLY A 24 -4.20 -11.55 9.67
N LEU A 25 -5.00 -11.84 8.64
CA LEU A 25 -4.93 -11.18 7.34
C LEU A 25 -6.07 -10.17 7.19
N ILE A 26 -5.70 -8.93 6.91
CA ILE A 26 -6.59 -7.79 6.72
C ILE A 26 -6.68 -7.49 5.23
N GLU A 27 -7.88 -7.56 4.68
CA GLU A 27 -8.17 -7.14 3.30
C GLU A 27 -8.59 -5.67 3.31
N VAL A 28 -7.87 -4.85 2.57
CA VAL A 28 -8.15 -3.43 2.38
C VAL A 28 -8.45 -3.18 0.91
N GLU A 29 -9.61 -2.58 0.64
CA GLU A 29 -9.98 -2.09 -0.68
C GLU A 29 -9.61 -0.62 -0.82
N ILE A 30 -8.94 -0.30 -1.91
CA ILE A 30 -8.52 1.04 -2.28
C ILE A 30 -9.40 1.52 -3.41
N ASN A 31 -10.03 2.67 -3.19
CA ASN A 31 -10.67 3.44 -4.24
C ASN A 31 -9.59 4.09 -5.10
N ASP A 32 -9.17 3.37 -6.13
CA ASP A 32 -8.16 3.82 -7.09
C ASP A 32 -8.60 5.06 -7.86
N LYS A 33 -9.90 5.35 -7.96
CA LYS A 33 -10.41 6.59 -8.60
C LYS A 33 -10.34 7.81 -7.70
N SER A 34 -9.95 7.65 -6.43
CA SER A 34 -9.86 8.78 -5.50
C SER A 34 -8.72 9.71 -5.91
N PRO A 35 -8.97 11.03 -6.02
CA PRO A 35 -7.90 12.01 -6.24
C PRO A 35 -6.82 11.92 -5.16
N GLY A 36 -7.20 11.64 -3.91
CA GLY A 36 -6.24 11.50 -2.81
C GLY A 36 -5.32 10.28 -2.95
N PHE A 37 -5.79 9.21 -3.59
CA PHE A 37 -4.94 8.07 -3.91
C PHE A 37 -4.02 8.40 -5.09
N HIS A 38 -4.56 8.97 -6.17
CA HIS A 38 -3.77 9.39 -7.33
C HIS A 38 -2.64 10.35 -6.96
N SER A 39 -2.89 11.34 -6.11
CA SER A 39 -1.85 12.28 -5.67
C SER A 39 -0.68 11.58 -4.97
N ILE A 40 -0.95 10.53 -4.18
CA ILE A 40 0.11 9.76 -3.52
C ILE A 40 0.89 8.93 -4.54
N ILE A 41 0.19 8.31 -5.49
CA ILE A 41 0.83 7.56 -6.57
C ILE A 41 1.73 8.48 -7.39
N GLU A 42 1.26 9.67 -7.77
CA GLU A 42 2.05 10.66 -8.50
C GLU A 42 3.27 11.15 -7.69
N GLU A 43 3.10 11.42 -6.39
CA GLU A 43 4.18 11.86 -5.49
C GLU A 43 5.28 10.80 -5.34
N LEU A 44 4.90 9.52 -5.23
CA LEU A 44 5.84 8.41 -5.01
C LEU A 44 6.38 7.80 -6.31
N SER A 45 5.80 8.15 -7.46
CA SER A 45 6.20 7.60 -8.75
C SER A 45 7.59 8.07 -9.12
N THR A 46 8.47 7.13 -9.43
CA THR A 46 9.87 7.39 -9.80
C THR A 46 10.29 6.48 -10.94
N GLU A 47 11.35 6.86 -11.64
CA GLU A 47 11.95 6.00 -12.67
C GLU A 47 12.70 4.85 -11.99
N ILE A 48 12.16 3.63 -12.11
CA ILE A 48 12.74 2.42 -11.50
C ILE A 48 13.68 1.69 -12.45
N GLN A 49 13.47 1.87 -13.76
CA GLN A 49 14.34 1.44 -14.86
C GLN A 49 14.20 2.46 -16.00
N PRO A 50 15.14 2.54 -16.95
CA PRO A 50 15.04 3.47 -18.08
C PRO A 50 13.70 3.36 -18.81
N GLY A 51 12.90 4.42 -18.75
CA GLY A 51 11.56 4.49 -19.35
C GLY A 51 10.44 3.78 -18.59
N ILE A 52 10.70 3.24 -17.40
CA ILE A 52 9.71 2.57 -16.55
C ILE A 52 9.50 3.39 -15.28
N ILE A 53 8.32 3.99 -15.19
CA ILE A 53 7.85 4.65 -13.97
C ILE A 53 7.12 3.64 -13.10
N GLY A 54 7.48 3.59 -11.83
CA GLY A 54 6.85 2.74 -10.83
C GLY A 54 7.01 3.31 -9.44
N ILE A 55 6.49 2.59 -8.46
CA ILE A 55 6.56 2.96 -7.05
C ILE A 55 7.27 1.84 -6.32
N LYS A 56 8.24 2.19 -5.47
CA LYS A 56 8.84 1.20 -4.57
C LYS A 56 7.81 0.83 -3.52
N ALA A 57 7.59 -0.48 -3.35
CA ALA A 57 6.62 -0.98 -2.39
C ALA A 57 6.89 -0.43 -0.97
N GLY A 58 8.16 -0.25 -0.58
CA GLY A 58 8.57 0.29 0.72
C GLY A 58 8.05 1.71 0.96
N ASP A 59 8.17 2.59 -0.03
CA ASP A 59 7.74 3.98 0.06
C ASP A 59 6.21 4.06 0.21
N LEU A 60 5.47 3.22 -0.53
CA LEU A 60 4.01 3.13 -0.44
C LEU A 60 3.56 2.60 0.94
N CYS A 61 4.18 1.51 1.42
CA CYS A 61 3.90 0.94 2.74
C CYS A 61 4.18 1.95 3.86
N GLN A 62 5.33 2.64 3.81
CA GLN A 62 5.67 3.67 4.79
C GLN A 62 4.65 4.81 4.77
N ARG A 63 4.25 5.29 3.59
CA ARG A 63 3.24 6.36 3.45
C ARG A 63 1.89 5.95 4.03
N LEU A 64 1.56 4.67 3.93
CA LEU A 64 0.33 4.06 4.45
C LEU A 64 0.44 3.62 5.92
N SER A 65 1.61 3.77 6.55
CA SER A 65 1.88 3.22 7.89
C SER A 65 1.57 1.71 7.97
N ILE A 66 1.84 0.99 6.88
CA ILE A 66 1.73 -0.46 6.79
C ILE A 66 3.12 -1.03 7.02
N GLU A 67 3.23 -1.98 7.95
CA GLU A 67 4.46 -2.72 8.16
C GLU A 67 4.66 -3.71 7.02
N MET A 68 5.75 -3.52 6.27
CA MET A 68 6.14 -4.49 5.25
C MET A 68 6.86 -5.65 5.95
N VAL A 69 6.34 -6.86 5.80
CA VAL A 69 7.07 -8.07 6.19
C VAL A 69 8.05 -8.37 5.07
N ASP A 70 9.34 -8.14 5.33
CA ASP A 70 10.38 -8.62 4.43
C ASP A 70 10.45 -10.15 4.56
N THR A 71 10.05 -10.86 3.51
CA THR A 71 10.10 -12.33 3.48
C THR A 71 11.49 -12.85 3.12
N ASN A 72 12.53 -12.01 3.12
CA ASN A 72 13.92 -12.46 3.11
C ASN A 72 14.30 -13.09 4.46
N GLU A 73 13.66 -14.19 4.83
CA GLU A 73 14.33 -15.21 5.65
C GLU A 73 15.33 -15.91 4.73
N GLU A 74 16.52 -15.31 4.56
CA GLU A 74 17.72 -16.11 4.29
C GLU A 74 18.02 -16.90 5.57
N ASN A 75 17.56 -18.15 5.61
CA ASN A 75 18.05 -19.16 6.54
C ASN A 75 19.21 -19.94 5.91
#